data_AF-A0A0F9X118-F1
#
_entry.id   AF-A0A0F9X118-F1
#
_cell.length_a   1.000
_cell.length_b   1.000
_cell.length_c   1.000
_cell.angle_alpha   90.00
_cell.angle_beta   90.00
_cell.angle_gamma   90.00
#
_symmetry.space_group_name_H-M   'P 1'
#
loop_
_entity.id
_entity.type
_entity.pdbx_description
1 polymer ?
#
loop_
_entity_poly.entity_id
_entity_poly.type
_entity_poly.pdbx_seq_one_letter_code
_entity_poly.pdbx_strand_id
1 'polypeptide(L)' 'MQQISETEFNAVLKTADKENDERVSVGLEPHAVTTNNYGGMTGAGSLVEYHFGGSMFGFIQDGAYYSNGL' A
#
# COMPACT_ATOMS: atom_id res chain seq x y z
N MET A 1 12.50 -0.66 1.00
CA MET A 1 11.56 0.19 0.23
C MET A 1 12.29 1.40 -0.30
N GLN A 2 11.83 1.93 -1.43
CA GLN A 2 12.34 3.15 -2.07
C GLN A 2 11.32 4.27 -1.92
N GLN A 3 11.80 5.50 -1.75
CA GLN A 3 10.94 6.67 -1.83
C GLN A 3 10.52 6.89 -3.29
N ILE A 4 9.24 7.09 -3.52
CA ILE A 4 8.65 7.31 -4.84
C ILE A 4 7.75 8.54 -4.80
N SER A 5 7.34 9.03 -5.97
CA SER A 5 6.33 10.08 -6.07
C SER A 5 4.94 9.57 -5.67
N GLU A 6 4.05 10.49 -5.32
CA GLU A 6 2.64 10.18 -5.08
C GLU A 6 1.99 9.48 -6.27
N THR A 7 2.30 9.93 -7.50
CA THR A 7 1.77 9.33 -8.74
C THR A 7 2.20 7.88 -8.89
N GLU A 8 3.47 7.58 -8.64
CA GLU A 8 3.98 6.20 -8.67
C GLU A 8 3.35 5.36 -7.56
N PHE A 9 3.19 5.92 -6.36
CA PHE A 9 2.54 5.23 -5.25
C PHE A 9 1.09 4.87 -5.57
N ASN A 10 0.34 5.81 -6.15
CA ASN A 10 -1.03 5.57 -6.63
C ASN A 10 -1.09 4.53 -7.76
N ALA A 11 -0.05 4.41 -8.59
CA ALA A 11 0.03 3.35 -9.59
C ALA A 11 0.26 1.97 -8.95
N VAL A 12 1.04 1.89 -7.87
CA VAL A 12 1.20 0.66 -7.08
C VAL A 12 -0.13 0.27 -6.43
N LEU A 13 -0.88 1.21 -5.84
CA LEU A 13 -2.22 0.95 -5.30
C LEU A 13 -3.15 0.32 -6.34
N LYS A 14 -3.19 0.85 -7.56
CA LYS A 14 -3.98 0.30 -8.67
C LYS A 14 -3.53 -1.09 -9.11
N THR A 15 -2.26 -1.44 -8.87
CA THR A 15 -1.74 -2.78 -9.19
C THR A 15 -2.34 -3.83 -8.25
N ALA A 16 -2.59 -3.49 -6.98
CA ALA A 16 -3.30 -4.37 -6.03
C ALA A 16 -4.73 -4.68 -6.49
N ASP A 17 -5.46 -3.66 -6.97
CA ASP A 17 -6.80 -3.85 -7.52
C ASP A 17 -6.77 -4.76 -8.75
N LYS A 18 -5.82 -4.52 -9.68
CA LYS A 18 -5.64 -5.33 -10.88
C LYS A 18 -5.30 -6.78 -10.56
N GLU A 19 -4.44 -7.03 -9.56
CA GLU A 19 -4.11 -8.38 -9.13
C GLU A 19 -5.34 -9.09 -8.54
N ASN A 20 -6.15 -8.39 -7.76
CA ASN A 20 -7.42 -8.94 -7.27
C ASN A 20 -8.40 -9.26 -8.40
N ASP A 21 -8.52 -8.40 -9.42
CA ASP A 21 -9.32 -8.68 -10.60
C ASP A 21 -8.84 -9.93 -11.34
N GLU A 22 -7.52 -10.09 -11.51
CA GLU A 22 -6.91 -11.27 -12.12
C GLU A 22 -7.21 -12.53 -11.31
N ARG A 23 -7.11 -12.47 -9.98
CA ARG A 23 -7.45 -13.59 -9.07
C ARG A 23 -8.91 -14.01 -9.21
N VAL A 24 -9.83 -13.05 -9.20
CA VAL A 24 -11.26 -13.31 -9.38
C VAL A 24 -11.53 -13.93 -10.75
N SER A 25 -10.82 -13.49 -11.80
CA SER A 25 -11.00 -14.02 -13.17
C SER A 25 -10.65 -15.51 -13.29
N VAL A 26 -9.77 -16.02 -12.41
CA VAL A 26 -9.39 -17.44 -12.35
C VAL A 26 -10.06 -18.20 -11.20
N GLY A 27 -11.06 -17.59 -10.54
CA GLY A 27 -11.85 -18.21 -9.47
C GLY A 27 -11.17 -18.27 -8.10
N LEU A 28 -10.12 -17.47 -7.88
CA LEU A 28 -9.46 -17.32 -6.59
C LEU A 28 -10.10 -16.17 -5.79
N GLU A 29 -10.07 -16.29 -4.46
CA GLU A 29 -10.50 -15.21 -3.59
C GLU A 29 -9.53 -14.02 -3.66
N PRO A 30 -10.04 -12.78 -3.67
CA PRO A 30 -9.22 -11.59 -3.63
C PRO A 30 -8.45 -11.50 -2.31
N HIS A 31 -7.24 -10.96 -2.36
CA HIS A 31 -6.47 -10.63 -1.17
C HIS A 31 -7.02 -9.37 -0.49
N ALA A 32 -6.94 -9.37 0.84
CA ALA A 32 -7.27 -8.20 1.62
C ALA A 32 -6.29 -7.06 1.34
N VAL A 33 -6.83 -5.88 1.04
CA VAL A 33 -6.10 -4.61 1.06
C VAL A 33 -6.39 -3.96 2.40
N THR A 34 -5.36 -3.76 3.23
CA THR A 34 -5.52 -3.15 4.55
C THR A 34 -4.65 -1.92 4.71
N THR A 35 -5.20 -0.89 5.34
CA THR A 35 -4.50 0.34 5.65
C THR A 35 -4.44 0.53 7.16
N ASN A 36 -3.23 0.66 7.70
CA ASN A 36 -3.02 0.92 9.12
C ASN A 36 -2.55 2.36 9.29
N ASN A 37 -3.29 3.16 10.05
CA ASN A 37 -2.94 4.55 10.34
C ASN A 37 -2.42 4.67 11.77
N TYR A 38 -1.14 4.97 11.89
CA TYR A 38 -0.47 5.29 13.13
C TYR A 38 -0.32 6.82 13.16
N GLY A 39 -1.28 7.49 13.79
CA GLY A 39 -1.27 8.94 13.92
C GLY A 39 0.03 9.47 14.56
N GLY A 40 0.24 10.79 14.50
CA GLY A 40 1.46 11.40 15.03
C GLY A 40 1.55 11.32 16.55
N MET A 41 2.25 10.32 17.08
CA MET A 41 2.65 10.29 18.49
C MET A 41 3.88 11.18 18.65
N THR A 42 3.65 12.42 19.11
CA THR A 42 4.65 13.32 19.72
C THR A 42 6.08 13.15 19.20
N GLY A 43 6.36 13.70 18.00
CA GLY A 43 7.72 13.84 17.47
C GLY A 43 8.08 12.91 16.30
N ALA A 44 7.38 11.78 16.14
CA ALA A 44 7.35 11.04 14.89
C ALA A 44 6.04 11.41 14.19
N GLY A 45 6.10 12.01 13.01
CA GLY A 45 4.87 12.43 12.35
C GLY A 45 4.09 11.24 11.76
N SER A 46 3.01 11.51 11.04
CA SER A 46 1.99 10.51 10.73
C SER A 46 2.53 9.40 9.82
N LEU A 47 2.29 8.15 10.20
CA LEU A 47 2.62 6.97 9.40
C LEU A 47 1.35 6.24 8.96
N VAL A 48 1.20 6.01 7.66
CA VAL A 48 0.12 5.20 7.10
C VAL A 48 0.73 4.05 6.32
N GLU A 49 0.49 2.82 6.73
CA GLU A 49 0.97 1.62 6.04
C GLU A 49 -0.12 1.00 5.16
N TYR A 50 0.29 0.46 4.03
CA TYR A 50 -0.55 -0.23 3.06
C TYR A 50 -0.06 -1.66 2.88
N HIS A 51 -0.98 -2.60 3.01
CA HIS A 51 -0.71 -4.03 2.95
C HIS A 51 -1.64 -4.70 1.95
N PHE A 52 -1.14 -5.72 1.28
CA PHE A 52 -1.85 -6.56 0.33
C PHE A 52 -1.54 -8.02 0.63
N GLY A 53 -2.57 -8.85 0.78
CA GLY A 53 -2.38 -10.27 1.10
C GLY A 53 -1.65 -10.51 2.44
N GLY A 54 -1.71 -9.54 3.36
CA GLY A 54 -1.01 -9.58 4.65
C GLY A 54 0.46 -9.12 4.61
N SER A 55 0.98 -8.69 3.46
CA SER A 55 2.33 -8.15 3.33
C SER A 55 2.30 -6.65 3.06
N MET A 56 3.17 -5.89 3.75
CA MET A 56 3.31 -4.45 3.51
C MET A 56 3.98 -4.19 2.16
N PHE A 57 3.33 -3.42 1.29
CA PHE A 57 3.87 -3.04 -0.02
C PHE A 57 4.20 -1.55 -0.12
N GLY A 58 3.75 -0.74 0.85
CA GLY A 58 4.09 0.67 0.90
C GLY A 58 3.61 1.39 2.15
N PHE A 59 4.16 2.58 2.39
CA PHE A 59 3.74 3.46 3.46
C PHE A 59 3.91 4.93 3.09
N ILE A 60 3.17 5.79 3.79
CA ILE A 60 3.29 7.24 3.74
C ILE A 60 3.78 7.69 5.12
N GLN A 61 4.92 8.38 5.16
CA GLN A 61 5.45 8.97 6.38
C GLN A 61 5.67 10.45 6.13
N ASP A 62 4.99 11.31 6.88
CA ASP A 62 5.16 12.77 6.80
C ASP A 62 4.98 13.35 5.39
N GLY A 63 4.06 12.76 4.62
CA GLY A 63 3.78 13.14 3.23
C GLY A 63 4.81 12.60 2.21
N ALA A 64 5.82 11.86 2.64
CA ALA A 64 6.71 11.12 1.76
C ALA A 64 6.17 9.70 1.52
N TYR A 65 6.21 9.26 0.26
CA TYR A 65 5.64 7.98 -0.19
C TYR A 65 6.76 6.96 -0.40
N TYR A 66 6.60 5.75 0.14
CA TYR A 66 7.59 4.68 0.07
C TYR A 66 6.93 3.38 -0.37
N SER A 67 7.56 2.64 -1.29
CA SER A 67 7.06 1.33 -1.72
C SER A 67 8.19 0.40 -2.13
N ASN A 68 7.92 -0.90 -2.17
CA ASN A 68 8.76 -1.93 -2.79
C ASN A 68 8.07 -2.57 -4.02
N GLY A 69 6.97 -2.00 -4.51
CA GLY A 69 6.06 -2.67 -5.44
C GLY A 69 5.13 -3.64 -4.72
N LEU A 70 4.20 -4.25 -5.47
CA LEU A 70 3.43 -5.42 -5.02
C LEU A 70 4.24 -6.70 -5.19
#